data_AF-A0A359FXN3-F1
#
_entry.id   AF-A0A359FXN3-F1
#
_cell.length_a   1.000
_cell.length_b   1.000
_cell.length_c   1.000
_cell.angle_alpha   90.00
_cell.angle_beta   90.00
_cell.angle_gamma   90.00
#
_symmetry.space_group_name_H-M   'P 1'
#
loop_
_entity.id
_entity.type
_entity.pdbx_description
1 polymer ?
#
loop_
_entity_poly.entity_id
_entity_poly.type
_entity_poly.pdbx_seq_one_letter_code
_entity_poly.pdbx_strand_id
1 'polypeptide(L)'
;MGGGEKAVVNIYTTVNDLAAIPELKTKIFPSANKEWLDFIIHNRNNDIPHDFDIVKGAVANDTLYRTLALFESGILTKAETIPRLKTHKLFDQISLNIHRAINYLTFKSAYEVSLF
;
A
#
# COMPACT_ATOMS: atom_id res chain seq x y z
N MET A 1 -20.61 -21.14 -21.98
CA MET A 1 -21.24 -20.14 -21.10
C MET A 1 -20.30 -19.90 -19.94
N GLY A 2 -19.48 -18.84 -20.01
CA GLY A 2 -18.53 -18.50 -18.94
C GLY A 2 -19.24 -17.62 -17.92
N GLY A 3 -19.40 -18.11 -16.69
CA GLY A 3 -19.76 -17.25 -15.57
C GLY A 3 -18.59 -16.30 -15.33
N GLY A 4 -18.74 -15.02 -15.66
CA GLY A 4 -17.72 -14.01 -15.40
C GLY A 4 -17.35 -14.04 -13.92
N GLU A 5 -16.04 -13.98 -13.62
CA GLU A 5 -15.59 -13.98 -12.25
C GLU A 5 -16.17 -12.77 -11.52
N LYS A 6 -16.77 -13.03 -10.37
CA LYS A 6 -17.33 -11.99 -9.50
C LYS A 6 -16.33 -11.68 -8.39
N ALA A 7 -16.00 -10.41 -8.20
CA ALA A 7 -15.25 -9.94 -7.05
C ALA A 7 -16.19 -9.23 -6.07
N VAL A 8 -15.80 -9.17 -4.79
CA VAL A 8 -16.57 -8.49 -3.74
C VAL A 8 -15.75 -7.34 -3.20
N VAL A 9 -16.36 -6.15 -3.16
CA VAL A 9 -15.81 -4.97 -2.50
C VAL A 9 -16.45 -4.84 -1.12
N ASN A 10 -15.61 -4.85 -0.08
CA ASN A 10 -16.04 -4.61 1.29
C ASN A 10 -15.81 -3.14 1.65
N ILE A 11 -16.82 -2.51 2.27
CA ILE A 11 -16.77 -1.13 2.75
C ILE A 11 -16.74 -1.15 4.28
N TYR A 12 -15.74 -0.47 4.83
CA TYR A 12 -15.58 -0.28 6.28
C TYR A 12 -15.57 1.21 6.61
N THR A 13 -15.94 1.53 7.84
CA THR A 13 -15.81 2.87 8.43
C THR A 13 -14.93 2.81 9.68
N THR A 14 -14.41 3.95 10.10
CA THR A 14 -13.65 4.14 11.33
C THR A 14 -14.06 5.48 11.95
N VAL A 15 -14.04 5.58 13.28
CA VAL A 15 -14.40 6.82 14.01
C VAL A 15 -13.36 7.92 13.85
N ASN A 16 -12.09 7.56 13.63
CA ASN A 16 -10.96 8.47 13.42
C ASN A 16 -10.15 8.06 12.19
N ASP A 17 -9.23 8.92 11.72
CA ASP A 17 -8.19 8.46 10.79
C ASP A 17 -7.41 7.32 11.46
N LEU A 18 -7.45 6.12 10.86
CA LEU A 18 -6.76 4.93 11.37
C LEU A 18 -5.27 5.21 11.59
N ALA A 19 -4.66 6.01 10.71
CA ALA A 19 -3.25 6.38 10.80
C ALA A 19 -2.94 7.40 11.92
N ALA A 20 -3.97 7.94 12.59
CA ALA A 20 -3.84 8.90 13.67
C ALA A 20 -4.17 8.31 15.06
N ILE A 21 -4.40 6.99 15.15
CA ILE A 21 -4.71 6.30 16.41
C ILE A 21 -3.42 6.22 17.25
N PRO A 22 -3.36 6.84 18.45
CA PRO A 22 -2.14 6.90 19.27
C PRO A 22 -1.61 5.53 19.72
N GLU A 23 -2.49 4.54 19.88
CA GLU A 23 -2.15 3.19 20.31
C GLU A 23 -1.51 2.33 19.20
N LEU A 24 -1.53 2.81 17.95
CA LEU A 24 -0.98 2.09 16.79
C LEU A 24 0.31 2.73 16.32
N LYS A 25 1.37 1.92 16.25
CA LYS A 25 2.66 2.36 15.70
C LYS A 25 2.52 2.58 14.21
N THR A 26 2.34 3.83 13.80
CA THR A 26 2.03 4.19 12.41
C THR A 26 3.23 4.79 11.68
N LYS A 27 3.51 4.31 10.47
CA LYS A 27 4.44 4.93 9.52
C LYS A 27 3.67 5.57 8.37
N ILE A 28 3.88 6.87 8.15
CA ILE A 28 3.26 7.60 7.04
C ILE A 28 4.34 8.06 6.06
N PHE A 29 4.17 7.71 4.79
CA PHE A 29 4.98 8.19 3.68
C PHE A 29 4.19 9.23 2.87
N PRO A 30 4.49 10.52 3.01
CA PRO A 30 3.75 11.58 2.30
C PRO A 30 4.03 11.59 0.78
N SER A 31 5.05 10.88 0.32
CA SER A 31 5.38 10.72 -1.09
C SER A 31 6.22 9.47 -1.32
N ALA A 32 6.25 8.99 -2.56
CA ALA A 32 7.17 7.93 -3.01
C ALA A 32 8.62 8.46 -3.13
N ASN A 33 9.19 8.82 -1.98
CA ASN A 33 10.55 9.35 -1.85
C ASN A 33 11.57 8.22 -1.61
N LYS A 34 12.82 8.60 -1.31
CA LYS A 34 13.91 7.65 -1.04
C LYS A 34 13.58 6.68 0.10
N GLU A 35 13.04 7.19 1.19
CA GLU A 35 12.71 6.39 2.36
C GLU A 35 11.58 5.39 2.07
N TRP A 36 10.57 5.82 1.32
CA TRP A 36 9.50 4.94 0.84
C TRP A 36 10.03 3.84 -0.08
N LEU A 37 10.88 4.21 -1.05
CA LEU A 37 11.48 3.23 -1.97
C LEU A 37 12.28 2.19 -1.19
N ASP A 38 13.13 2.63 -0.28
CA ASP A 38 13.93 1.73 0.56
C ASP A 38 13.00 0.81 1.36
N PHE A 39 11.98 1.36 2.03
CA PHE A 39 11.01 0.57 2.79
C PHE A 39 10.30 -0.52 1.95
N ILE A 40 9.82 -0.18 0.75
CA ILE A 40 9.12 -1.12 -0.13
C ILE A 40 10.05 -2.24 -0.59
N ILE A 41 11.30 -1.94 -0.96
CA ILE A 41 12.26 -2.95 -1.41
C ILE A 41 12.63 -3.93 -0.29
N HIS A 42 12.86 -3.43 0.93
CA HIS A 42 13.10 -4.31 2.08
C HIS A 42 11.90 -5.25 2.35
N ASN A 43 10.67 -4.75 2.23
CA ASN A 43 9.47 -5.59 2.38
C ASN A 43 9.35 -6.65 1.27
N ARG A 44 9.69 -6.31 0.03
CA ARG A 44 9.60 -7.24 -1.12
C ARG A 44 10.66 -8.35 -1.06
N ASN A 45 11.84 -8.03 -0.53
CA ASN A 45 12.92 -8.99 -0.33
C ASN A 45 12.75 -9.86 0.92
N ASN A 46 11.76 -9.57 1.78
CA ASN A 46 11.63 -10.15 3.11
C ASN A 46 12.89 -9.96 3.98
N ASP A 47 13.59 -8.83 3.80
CA ASP A 47 14.91 -8.60 4.43
C ASP A 47 14.79 -8.42 5.95
N ILE A 48 14.02 -7.42 6.38
CA ILE A 48 13.87 -7.06 7.79
C ILE A 48 12.40 -6.75 8.08
N PRO A 49 11.74 -7.50 8.96
CA PRO A 49 10.40 -7.16 9.39
C PRO A 49 10.41 -5.84 10.17
N HIS A 50 9.49 -4.94 9.84
CA HIS A 50 9.24 -3.75 10.64
C HIS A 50 8.19 -4.05 11.72
N ASP A 51 8.12 -3.21 12.75
CA ASP A 51 7.16 -3.30 13.84
C ASP A 51 6.01 -2.27 13.75
N PHE A 52 5.85 -1.63 12.59
CA PHE A 52 4.71 -0.74 12.33
C PHE A 52 3.40 -1.52 12.21
N ASP A 53 2.43 -1.18 13.05
CA ASP A 53 1.06 -1.71 13.02
C ASP A 53 0.30 -1.26 11.77
N ILE A 54 0.53 -0.01 11.37
CA ILE A 54 -0.07 0.62 10.19
C ILE A 54 1.02 1.27 9.35
N VAL A 55 0.93 1.07 8.04
CA VAL A 55 1.71 1.83 7.06
C VAL A 55 0.75 2.54 6.12
N LYS A 56 0.87 3.86 6.00
CA LYS A 56 0.12 4.68 5.04
C LYS A 56 1.07 5.29 4.03
N GLY A 57 0.77 5.18 2.74
CA GLY A 57 1.60 5.76 1.69
C GLY A 57 1.11 5.40 0.30
N ALA A 58 1.92 5.71 -0.70
CA ALA A 58 1.58 5.41 -2.10
C ALA A 58 1.31 3.92 -2.34
N VAL A 59 0.23 3.62 -3.05
CA VAL A 59 -0.01 2.29 -3.62
C VAL A 59 0.99 2.00 -4.73
N ALA A 60 1.64 0.85 -4.69
CA ALA A 60 2.43 0.33 -5.80
C ALA A 60 1.50 -0.30 -6.85
N ASN A 61 0.78 0.52 -7.61
CA ASN A 61 -0.02 0.04 -8.76
C ASN A 61 0.88 -0.48 -9.90
N ASP A 62 0.30 -1.05 -10.95
CA ASP A 62 1.05 -1.69 -12.06
C ASP A 62 2.16 -0.82 -12.66
N THR A 63 1.95 0.50 -12.73
CA THR A 63 2.94 1.44 -13.26
C THR A 63 4.11 1.63 -12.30
N LEU A 64 3.83 1.78 -11.01
CA LEU A 64 4.87 1.80 -9.97
C LEU A 64 5.60 0.46 -9.93
N TYR A 65 4.88 -0.66 -10.07
CA TYR A 65 5.47 -2.01 -10.05
C TYR A 65 6.55 -2.18 -11.13
N ARG A 66 6.30 -1.72 -12.36
CA ARG A 66 7.33 -1.76 -13.43
C ARG A 66 8.59 -0.98 -13.05
N THR A 67 8.41 0.23 -12.50
CA THR A 67 9.53 1.08 -12.08
C THR A 67 10.32 0.44 -10.93
N LEU A 68 9.63 -0.18 -9.98
CA LEU A 68 10.24 -0.93 -8.88
C LEU A 68 11.01 -2.15 -9.41
N ALA A 69 10.44 -2.93 -10.32
CA ALA A 69 11.10 -4.10 -10.89
C ALA A 69 12.40 -3.73 -11.65
N LEU A 70 12.41 -2.62 -12.39
CA LEU A 70 13.62 -2.13 -13.05
C LEU A 70 14.69 -1.64 -12.06
N PHE A 71 14.29 -1.12 -10.91
CA PHE A 71 15.20 -0.78 -9.83
C PHE A 71 15.77 -2.05 -9.17
N GLU A 72 14.90 -3.01 -8.84
CA GLU A 72 15.28 -4.32 -8.28
C GLU A 72 16.25 -5.09 -9.18
N SER A 73 16.08 -5.01 -10.51
CA SER A 73 16.98 -5.63 -11.47
C SER A 73 18.30 -4.87 -11.70
N GLY A 74 18.52 -3.74 -11.02
CA GLY A 74 19.70 -2.90 -11.17
C GLY A 74 19.76 -2.10 -12.47
N ILE A 75 18.70 -2.09 -13.29
CA ILE A 75 18.64 -1.32 -14.55
C ILE A 75 18.52 0.18 -14.23
N LEU A 76 17.71 0.53 -13.23
CA LEU A 76 17.60 1.90 -12.75
C LEU A 76 18.39 2.08 -11.47
N THR A 77 19.12 3.19 -11.38
CA THR A 77 19.68 3.66 -10.11
C THR A 77 18.61 4.29 -9.23
N LYS A 78 18.91 4.45 -7.95
CA LYS A 78 18.02 5.15 -7.00
C LYS A 78 17.74 6.60 -7.44
N ALA A 79 18.76 7.30 -7.95
CA ALA A 79 18.64 8.67 -8.44
C ALA A 79 17.71 8.79 -9.64
N GLU A 80 17.67 7.77 -10.50
CA GLU A 80 16.77 7.69 -11.65
C GLU A 80 15.35 7.23 -11.28
N THR A 81 15.23 6.40 -10.24
CA THR A 81 13.96 5.81 -9.82
C THR A 81 13.05 6.84 -9.15
N ILE A 82 13.58 7.64 -8.21
CA ILE A 82 12.77 8.58 -7.43
C ILE A 82 11.98 9.60 -8.28
N PRO A 83 12.57 10.25 -9.30
CA PRO A 83 11.81 11.15 -10.18
C PRO A 83 10.64 10.45 -10.88
N ARG A 84 10.85 9.21 -11.37
CA ARG A 84 9.83 8.41 -12.07
C ARG A 84 8.67 7.99 -11.15
N LEU A 85 8.95 7.76 -9.86
CA LEU A 85 7.90 7.50 -8.88
C LEU A 85 7.03 8.73 -8.63
N LYS A 86 7.62 9.93 -8.64
CA LYS A 86 6.93 11.21 -8.34
C LYS A 86 6.04 11.73 -9.45
N THR A 87 6.16 11.23 -10.69
CA THR A 87 5.32 11.68 -11.82
C THR A 87 3.90 11.11 -11.81
N HIS A 88 3.62 10.17 -10.90
CA HIS A 88 2.34 9.47 -10.85
C HIS A 88 1.43 10.10 -9.80
N LYS A 89 0.12 10.18 -10.10
CA LYS A 89 -0.89 10.51 -9.09
C LYS A 89 -0.93 9.36 -8.09
N LEU A 90 -0.36 9.58 -6.91
CA LEU A 90 -0.32 8.58 -5.86
C LEU A 90 -1.71 8.49 -5.22
N PHE A 91 -2.21 7.27 -5.08
CA PHE A 91 -3.34 6.98 -4.21
C PHE A 91 -2.78 6.50 -2.88
N ASP A 92 -3.34 6.99 -1.78
CA ASP A 92 -2.99 6.52 -0.46
C ASP A 92 -3.57 5.11 -0.25
N GLN A 93 -2.70 4.20 0.15
CA GLN A 93 -3.04 2.90 0.69
C GLN A 93 -2.77 2.90 2.19
N ILE A 94 -3.59 2.16 2.93
CA ILE A 94 -3.35 1.82 4.34
C ILE A 94 -3.12 0.31 4.40
N SER A 95 -1.94 -0.11 4.86
CA SER A 95 -1.62 -1.50 5.19
C SER A 95 -1.78 -1.73 6.68
N LEU A 96 -2.60 -2.72 7.05
CA LEU A 96 -2.78 -3.16 8.43
C LEU A 96 -1.91 -4.40 8.66
N ASN A 97 -0.92 -4.30 9.54
CA ASN A 97 0.07 -5.34 9.76
C ASN A 97 -0.14 -6.09 11.08
N ILE A 98 -1.24 -5.80 11.79
CA ILE A 98 -1.61 -6.45 13.05
C ILE A 98 -3.12 -6.62 13.17
N HIS A 99 -3.55 -7.72 13.81
CA HIS A 99 -4.96 -8.02 14.04
C HIS A 99 -5.70 -6.93 14.83
N ARG A 100 -5.06 -6.31 15.84
CA ARG A 100 -5.71 -5.27 16.65
C ARG A 100 -6.14 -4.04 15.85
N ALA A 101 -5.46 -3.74 14.73
CA ALA A 101 -5.82 -2.61 13.88
C ALA A 101 -7.18 -2.82 13.20
N ILE A 102 -7.60 -4.08 12.98
CA ILE A 102 -8.90 -4.44 12.41
C ILE A 102 -10.04 -4.08 13.37
N ASN A 103 -9.81 -4.09 14.68
CA ASN A 103 -10.84 -3.76 15.68
C ASN A 103 -11.29 -2.29 15.61
N TYR A 104 -10.55 -1.44 14.91
CA TYR A 104 -10.93 -0.05 14.65
C TYR A 104 -11.76 0.14 13.37
N LEU A 105 -12.04 -0.96 12.65
CA LEU A 105 -12.90 -0.97 11.48
C LEU A 105 -14.29 -1.50 11.82
N THR A 106 -15.31 -0.77 11.39
CA THR A 106 -16.71 -1.21 11.42
C THR A 106 -17.15 -1.56 10.01
N PHE A 107 -17.55 -2.82 9.78
CA PHE A 107 -18.11 -3.22 8.50
C PHE A 107 -19.41 -2.47 8.22
N LYS A 108 -19.55 -1.92 7.02
CA LYS A 108 -20.71 -1.13 6.60
C LYS A 108 -21.54 -1.84 5.54
N SER A 109 -20.91 -2.35 4.48
CA SER A 109 -21.61 -3.04 3.39
C SER A 109 -20.62 -3.77 2.48
N ALA A 110 -21.12 -4.69 1.67
CA ALA A 110 -20.37 -5.29 0.57
C ALA A 110 -21.20 -5.26 -0.71
N TYR A 111 -20.53 -5.20 -1.86
CA TYR A 111 -21.19 -5.30 -3.16
C TYR A 111 -20.34 -6.11 -4.15
N GLU A 112 -21.02 -6.78 -5.08
CA GLU A 112 -20.37 -7.53 -6.15
C GLU A 112 -19.95 -6.58 -7.28
N VAL A 113 -18.76 -6.83 -7.83
CA VAL A 113 -18.27 -6.22 -9.06
C VAL A 113 -17.94 -7.32 -10.05
N SER A 114 -18.35 -7.12 -11.31
CA SER A 114 -17.98 -8.01 -12.40
C SER A 114 -16.55 -7.70 -12.83
N LEU A 115 -15.72 -8.74 -12.91
CA LEU A 115 -14.43 -8.63 -13.59
C LEU A 115 -14.70 -8.69 -15.10
N PHE A 116 -14.24 -7.67 -15.82
CA PHE A 116 -14.38 -7.55 -17.27
C PHE A 116 -13.41 -8.47 -18.01
#